data_AF-A0AAP2Z882-F1
#
_entry.id   AF-A0AAP2Z882-F1
#
_cell.length_a   1.000
_cell.length_b   1.000
_cell.length_c   1.000
_cell.angle_alpha   90.00
_cell.angle_beta   90.00
_cell.angle_gamma   90.00
#
_symmetry.space_group_name_H-M   'P 1'
#
loop_
_entity.id
_entity.type
_entity.pdbx_description
1 polymer ?
#
loop_
_entity_poly.entity_id
_entity_poly.type
_entity_poly.pdbx_seq_one_letter_code
_entity_poly.pdbx_strand_id
1 'polypeptide(L)'
;MTDCSCRDDTESESGEETSTPDRLITDEPVLEAELPEELQSRLGEFLGTDSVGTLGEWAAEVRRHVGDDSITLEELCLTGTESDHWGTVGDERYHFACFYDAVILAALTDRPVDIRTKSPSGTVIEARAVGTEELTVTPEEAVFSFGIDDDVEPPGGTESPSLEAGYAAICPYVKAFPTPSAYRQWETQCGAETVALPLEGATALAAQLVE
;
A
#
# COMPACT_ATOMS: atom_id res chain seq x y z
N MET A 1 -31.42 53.07 -38.18
CA MET A 1 -30.82 52.35 -39.32
C MET A 1 -29.36 52.12 -38.98
N THR A 2 -28.92 50.91 -39.30
CA THR A 2 -27.57 50.38 -39.21
C THR A 2 -27.19 49.67 -37.90
N ASP A 3 -26.96 48.39 -38.15
CA ASP A 3 -26.61 47.21 -37.37
C ASP A 3 -25.09 46.95 -37.48
N CYS A 4 -24.62 45.89 -36.80
CA CYS A 4 -23.30 45.20 -36.84
C CYS A 4 -22.16 45.74 -35.95
N SER A 5 -21.28 44.91 -35.35
CA SER A 5 -21.27 43.52 -34.85
C SER A 5 -19.83 43.23 -34.35
N CYS A 6 -19.70 42.33 -33.36
CA CYS A 6 -18.59 41.38 -33.13
C CYS A 6 -17.13 41.85 -32.93
N ARG A 7 -16.61 41.70 -31.71
CA ARG A 7 -15.53 40.75 -31.38
C ARG A 7 -15.28 40.70 -29.87
N ASP A 8 -15.79 39.66 -29.23
CA ASP A 8 -15.34 39.25 -27.90
C ASP A 8 -14.63 37.91 -28.12
N ASP A 9 -13.34 38.01 -28.39
CA ASP A 9 -12.39 36.90 -28.35
C ASP A 9 -12.12 36.63 -26.87
N THR A 10 -12.91 35.74 -26.26
CA THR A 10 -12.47 35.02 -25.08
C THR A 10 -12.72 33.54 -25.34
N GLU A 11 -11.84 32.95 -26.14
CA GLU A 11 -11.62 31.51 -26.17
C GLU A 11 -11.31 31.10 -24.73
N SER A 12 -12.30 30.47 -24.10
CA SER A 12 -12.11 29.73 -22.86
C SER A 12 -11.31 28.49 -23.24
N GLU A 13 -10.00 28.65 -23.30
CA GLU A 13 -9.06 27.53 -23.32
C GLU A 13 -9.28 26.80 -22.00
N SER A 14 -10.00 25.67 -22.12
CA SER A 14 -10.07 24.65 -21.09
C SER A 14 -8.64 24.32 -20.72
N GLY A 15 -8.26 24.65 -19.48
CA GLY A 15 -7.03 24.12 -18.92
C GLY A 15 -7.16 22.60 -18.99
N GLU A 16 -6.35 21.99 -19.84
CA GLU A 16 -6.02 20.58 -19.74
C GLU A 16 -5.51 20.38 -18.32
N GLU A 17 -6.37 19.85 -17.46
CA GLU A 17 -5.96 19.20 -16.24
C GLU A 17 -4.98 18.13 -16.68
N THR A 18 -3.69 18.41 -16.56
CA THR A 18 -2.61 17.42 -16.57
C THR A 18 -3.06 16.36 -15.58
N SER A 19 -3.68 15.31 -16.09
CA SER A 19 -4.22 14.22 -15.30
C SER A 19 -3.00 13.57 -14.67
N THR A 20 -2.78 13.85 -13.39
CA THR A 20 -1.90 13.02 -12.57
C THR A 20 -2.34 11.59 -12.82
N PRO A 21 -1.43 10.66 -13.18
CA PRO A 21 -1.80 9.26 -13.34
C PRO A 21 -2.61 8.84 -12.11
N ASP A 22 -3.74 8.17 -12.30
CA ASP A 22 -4.67 7.90 -11.20
C ASP A 22 -4.00 6.94 -10.20
N ARG A 23 -3.43 7.51 -9.14
CA ARG A 23 -2.74 6.80 -8.05
C ARG A 23 -3.73 6.14 -7.09
N LEU A 24 -4.91 5.80 -7.58
CA LEU A 24 -5.95 5.07 -6.89
C LEU A 24 -6.36 3.90 -7.77
N ILE A 25 -5.96 2.69 -7.37
CA ILE A 25 -6.43 1.46 -7.99
C ILE A 25 -7.81 1.18 -7.43
N THR A 26 -8.84 1.18 -8.28
CA THR A 26 -10.21 0.82 -7.89
C THR A 26 -10.72 -0.45 -8.58
N ASP A 27 -10.00 -0.92 -9.59
CA ASP A 27 -10.37 -2.10 -10.35
C ASP A 27 -9.99 -3.39 -9.61
N GLU A 28 -10.86 -4.39 -9.71
CA GLU A 28 -10.59 -5.75 -9.28
C GLU A 28 -10.20 -6.62 -10.49
N PRO A 29 -9.23 -7.56 -10.34
CA PRO A 29 -8.54 -7.90 -9.10
C PRO A 29 -7.34 -6.97 -8.81
N VAL A 30 -7.26 -6.54 -7.55
CA VAL A 30 -6.24 -5.59 -7.04
C VAL A 30 -4.80 -6.03 -7.31
N LEU A 31 -4.55 -7.34 -7.35
CA LEU A 31 -3.21 -7.90 -7.60
C LEU A 31 -2.74 -7.79 -9.04
N GLU A 32 -3.65 -7.66 -10.00
CA GLU A 32 -3.35 -7.59 -11.43
C GLU A 32 -3.37 -6.15 -11.97
N ALA A 33 -3.80 -5.19 -11.14
CA ALA A 33 -3.81 -3.79 -11.52
C ALA A 33 -2.36 -3.28 -11.72
N GLU A 34 -2.16 -2.57 -12.83
CA GLU A 34 -0.87 -1.96 -13.16
C GLU A 34 -0.53 -0.87 -12.14
N LEU A 35 0.69 -0.94 -11.60
CA LEU A 35 1.24 0.10 -10.74
C LEU A 35 1.67 1.32 -11.59
N PRO A 36 1.74 2.53 -11.01
CA PRO A 36 2.35 3.68 -11.69
C PRO A 36 3.77 3.38 -12.19
N GLU A 37 4.15 3.81 -13.39
CA GLU A 37 5.44 3.48 -14.05
C GLU A 37 6.66 3.78 -13.17
N GLU A 38 6.64 4.91 -12.47
CA GLU A 38 7.70 5.29 -11.54
C GLU A 38 7.78 4.31 -10.37
N LEU A 39 6.64 3.90 -9.80
CA LEU A 39 6.61 2.91 -8.73
C LEU A 39 7.08 1.53 -9.22
N GLN A 40 6.68 1.11 -10.43
CA GLN A 40 7.15 -0.15 -11.03
C GLN A 40 8.69 -0.19 -11.13
N SER A 41 9.28 0.92 -11.58
CA SER A 41 10.72 1.06 -11.76
C SER A 41 11.45 1.01 -10.41
N ARG A 42 10.95 1.74 -9.41
CA ARG A 42 11.56 1.77 -8.06
C ARG A 42 11.51 0.42 -7.35
N LEU A 43 10.37 -0.27 -7.44
CA LEU A 43 10.24 -1.62 -6.90
C LEU A 43 11.18 -2.60 -7.61
N GLY A 44 11.31 -2.48 -8.94
CA GLY A 44 12.24 -3.28 -9.72
C GLY A 44 13.69 -3.06 -9.30
N GLU A 45 14.12 -1.80 -9.21
CA GLU A 45 15.46 -1.41 -8.75
C GLU A 45 15.77 -2.00 -7.38
N PHE A 46 14.85 -1.90 -6.42
CA PHE A 46 15.02 -2.44 -5.07
C PHE A 46 15.25 -3.96 -5.06
N LEU A 47 14.54 -4.70 -5.90
CA LEU A 47 14.63 -6.16 -6.00
C LEU A 47 15.77 -6.63 -6.93
N GLY A 48 16.41 -5.72 -7.66
CA GLY A 48 17.42 -6.04 -8.67
C GLY A 48 16.84 -6.64 -9.96
N THR A 49 15.61 -6.27 -10.32
CA THR A 49 14.93 -6.61 -11.59
C THR A 49 14.67 -5.35 -12.43
N ASP A 50 14.38 -5.51 -13.71
CA ASP A 50 14.15 -4.37 -14.62
C ASP A 50 12.88 -3.57 -14.25
N SER A 51 11.82 -4.25 -13.81
CA SER A 51 10.60 -3.63 -13.28
C SER A 51 9.71 -4.66 -12.57
N VAL A 52 8.73 -4.17 -11.82
CA VAL A 52 7.62 -4.96 -11.27
C VAL A 52 6.31 -4.25 -11.60
N GLY A 53 5.50 -4.84 -12.47
CA GLY A 53 4.31 -4.21 -13.06
C GLY A 53 3.10 -4.16 -12.15
N THR A 54 2.95 -5.13 -11.24
CA THR A 54 1.75 -5.30 -10.41
C THR A 54 2.10 -5.68 -8.96
N LEU A 55 1.13 -5.55 -8.04
CA LEU A 55 1.30 -6.04 -6.66
C LEU A 55 1.48 -7.56 -6.60
N GLY A 56 0.87 -8.32 -7.51
CA GLY A 56 1.04 -9.77 -7.61
C GLY A 56 2.47 -10.15 -8.00
N GLU A 57 3.04 -9.45 -8.98
CA GLU A 57 4.44 -9.63 -9.38
C GLU A 57 5.39 -9.26 -8.24
N TRP A 58 5.10 -8.17 -7.51
CA TRP A 58 5.88 -7.77 -6.33
C TRP A 58 5.89 -8.87 -5.27
N ALA A 59 4.72 -9.41 -4.94
CA ALA A 59 4.62 -10.47 -3.95
C ALA A 59 5.39 -11.73 -4.37
N ALA A 60 5.31 -12.11 -5.65
CA ALA A 60 6.04 -13.25 -6.19
C ALA A 60 7.56 -13.05 -6.11
N GLU A 61 8.07 -11.85 -6.41
CA GLU A 61 9.48 -11.54 -6.27
C GLU A 61 9.93 -11.54 -4.81
N VAL A 62 9.15 -10.91 -3.90
CA VAL A 62 9.44 -10.96 -2.45
C VAL A 62 9.59 -12.41 -1.97
N ARG A 63 8.66 -13.30 -2.33
CA ARG A 63 8.77 -14.73 -1.98
C ARG A 63 10.03 -15.37 -2.53
N ARG A 64 10.36 -15.12 -3.80
CA ARG A 64 11.58 -15.64 -4.42
C ARG A 64 12.83 -15.24 -3.65
N HIS A 65 12.83 -14.07 -3.00
CA HIS A 65 13.93 -13.58 -2.18
C HIS A 65 13.95 -14.14 -0.76
N VAL A 66 12.77 -14.36 -0.14
CA VAL A 66 12.67 -15.01 1.18
C VAL A 66 12.97 -16.53 1.09
N GLY A 67 12.74 -17.14 -0.07
CA GLY A 67 12.99 -18.55 -0.37
C GLY A 67 11.72 -19.40 -0.42
N ASP A 68 11.87 -20.73 -0.42
CA ASP A 68 10.73 -21.68 -0.35
C ASP A 68 10.07 -21.72 1.05
N ASP A 69 10.63 -21.00 2.03
CA ASP A 69 10.06 -20.89 3.37
C ASP A 69 9.05 -19.74 3.39
N SER A 70 7.81 -20.03 3.79
CA SER A 70 6.76 -19.03 4.02
C SER A 70 7.18 -18.06 5.12
N ILE A 71 6.80 -16.78 5.01
CA ILE A 71 6.98 -15.80 6.09
C ILE A 71 6.41 -16.37 7.39
N THR A 72 7.19 -16.31 8.46
CA THR A 72 6.83 -16.77 9.80
C THR A 72 6.40 -15.59 10.68
N LEU A 73 5.79 -15.88 11.82
CA LEU A 73 5.41 -14.85 12.79
C LEU A 73 6.61 -14.06 13.34
N GLU A 74 7.78 -14.70 13.42
CA GLU A 74 9.04 -14.09 13.89
C GLU A 74 9.62 -13.10 12.88
N GLU A 75 9.19 -13.21 11.63
CA GLU A 75 9.61 -12.37 10.53
C GLU A 75 8.72 -11.14 10.34
N LEU A 76 7.57 -11.06 11.02
CA LEU A 76 6.74 -9.85 11.01
C LEU A 76 7.48 -8.67 11.66
N CYS A 77 7.24 -7.45 11.16
CA CYS A 77 7.82 -6.20 11.65
C CYS A 77 7.15 -5.75 12.96
N LEU A 78 7.35 -6.56 14.01
CA LEU A 78 6.89 -6.31 15.36
C LEU A 78 7.66 -5.16 16.01
N THR A 79 6.94 -4.28 16.70
CA THR A 79 7.55 -3.26 17.55
C THR A 79 7.58 -3.76 18.98
N GLY A 80 8.75 -3.71 19.62
CA GLY A 80 8.90 -4.02 21.05
C GLY A 80 8.22 -3.00 21.99
N THR A 81 7.59 -1.97 21.44
CA THR A 81 6.87 -0.90 22.14
C THR A 81 5.47 -0.74 21.56
N GLU A 82 4.58 -0.08 22.29
CA GLU A 82 3.27 0.30 21.79
C GLU A 82 3.40 1.15 20.52
N SER A 83 2.63 0.79 19.50
CA SER A 83 2.46 1.55 18.26
C SER A 83 0.99 1.80 17.97
N ASP A 84 0.71 2.74 17.07
CA ASP A 84 -0.64 3.02 16.58
C ASP A 84 -1.19 1.93 15.65
N HIS A 85 -0.38 0.92 15.31
CA HIS A 85 -0.73 -0.21 14.44
C HIS A 85 -0.66 -1.51 15.27
N TRP A 86 -1.79 -2.09 15.61
CA TRP A 86 -1.82 -3.31 16.41
C TRP A 86 -2.90 -4.28 15.98
N GLY A 87 -2.65 -5.57 16.24
CA GLY A 87 -3.58 -6.67 16.06
C GLY A 87 -3.76 -7.43 17.37
N THR A 88 -4.97 -7.88 17.66
CA THR A 88 -5.28 -8.70 18.83
C THR A 88 -5.78 -10.08 18.40
N VAL A 89 -5.16 -11.13 18.92
CA VAL A 89 -5.52 -12.54 18.68
C VAL A 89 -5.88 -13.19 20.00
N GLY A 90 -7.18 -13.42 20.23
CA GLY A 90 -7.66 -13.81 21.55
C GLY A 90 -7.36 -12.73 22.59
N ASP A 91 -6.56 -13.06 23.61
CA ASP A 91 -6.17 -12.12 24.67
C ASP A 91 -4.79 -11.47 24.44
N GLU A 92 -4.10 -11.83 23.34
CA GLU A 92 -2.75 -11.37 23.04
C GLU A 92 -2.75 -10.22 22.04
N ARG A 93 -2.02 -9.15 22.34
CA ARG A 93 -1.85 -7.99 21.46
C ARG A 93 -0.44 -7.91 20.89
N TYR A 94 -0.36 -7.71 19.59
CA TYR A 94 0.85 -7.52 18.80
C TYR A 94 0.89 -6.09 18.26
N HIS A 95 2.03 -5.42 18.36
CA HIS A 95 2.25 -4.08 17.83
C HIS A 95 3.20 -4.17 16.63
N PHE A 96 2.91 -3.39 15.60
CA PHE A 96 3.59 -3.46 14.31
C PHE A 96 4.08 -2.09 13.85
N ALA A 97 5.05 -2.08 12.93
CA ALA A 97 5.53 -0.86 12.28
C ALA A 97 4.55 -0.32 11.23
N CYS A 98 3.82 -1.21 10.54
CA CYS A 98 2.71 -0.86 9.64
C CYS A 98 1.49 -1.72 9.98
N PHE A 99 0.31 -1.32 9.50
CA PHE A 99 -0.93 -2.07 9.78
C PHE A 99 -0.98 -3.42 9.05
N TYR A 100 -0.22 -3.57 7.96
CA TYR A 100 -0.36 -4.68 7.03
C TYR A 100 0.08 -6.03 7.63
N ASP A 101 1.11 -6.02 8.50
CA ASP A 101 1.52 -7.22 9.24
C ASP A 101 0.44 -7.76 10.17
N ALA A 102 -0.51 -6.93 10.61
CA ALA A 102 -1.66 -7.41 11.37
C ALA A 102 -2.64 -8.21 10.50
N VAL A 103 -2.71 -7.92 9.19
CA VAL A 103 -3.46 -8.71 8.20
C VAL A 103 -2.71 -10.01 7.91
N ILE A 104 -1.38 -9.95 7.72
CA ILE A 104 -0.54 -11.15 7.57
C ILE A 104 -0.64 -12.06 8.80
N LEU A 105 -0.69 -11.50 10.01
CA LEU A 105 -0.87 -12.27 11.25
C LEU A 105 -2.17 -13.10 11.22
N ALA A 106 -3.25 -12.57 10.65
CA ALA A 106 -4.50 -13.31 10.50
C ALA A 106 -4.34 -14.51 9.56
N ALA A 107 -3.63 -14.29 8.45
CA ALA A 107 -3.31 -15.33 7.48
C ALA A 107 -2.42 -16.43 8.08
N LEU A 108 -1.38 -16.06 8.84
CA LEU A 108 -0.45 -17.01 9.47
C LEU A 108 -1.07 -17.84 10.59
N THR A 109 -2.00 -17.26 11.36
CA THR A 109 -2.55 -17.92 12.54
C THR A 109 -3.86 -18.65 12.26
N ASP A 110 -4.49 -18.41 11.11
CA ASP A 110 -5.86 -18.88 10.78
C ASP A 110 -6.86 -18.60 11.92
N ARG A 111 -6.65 -17.49 12.63
CA ARG A 111 -7.48 -17.03 13.75
C ARG A 111 -7.98 -15.62 13.47
N PRO A 112 -9.16 -15.25 14.01
CA PRO A 112 -9.63 -13.88 13.92
C PRO A 112 -8.65 -12.90 14.59
N VAL A 113 -8.32 -11.84 13.87
CA VAL A 113 -7.48 -10.74 14.36
C VAL A 113 -8.28 -9.45 14.33
N ASP A 114 -8.44 -8.83 15.50
CA ASP A 114 -8.99 -7.48 15.61
C ASP A 114 -7.85 -6.47 15.45
N ILE A 115 -7.89 -5.71 14.37
CA ILE A 115 -6.86 -4.80 13.90
C ILE A 115 -7.30 -3.36 14.18
N ARG A 116 -6.39 -2.57 14.72
CA ARG A 116 -6.56 -1.12 14.81
C ARG A 116 -5.32 -0.44 14.26
N THR A 117 -5.57 0.55 13.41
CA THR A 117 -4.56 1.44 12.87
C THR A 117 -5.01 2.89 12.99
N LYS A 118 -4.07 3.81 12.84
CA LYS A 118 -4.34 5.24 12.79
C LYS A 118 -3.75 5.81 11.51
N SER A 119 -4.55 6.59 10.78
CA SER A 119 -4.09 7.30 9.60
C SER A 119 -3.05 8.37 9.98
N PRO A 120 -2.26 8.87 9.01
CA PRO A 120 -1.34 9.98 9.25
C PRO A 120 -2.01 11.25 9.81
N SER A 121 -3.29 11.48 9.49
CA SER A 121 -4.10 12.58 10.03
C SER A 121 -4.68 12.32 11.43
N GLY A 122 -4.46 11.12 11.98
CA GLY A 122 -4.88 10.75 13.32
C GLY A 122 -6.23 10.02 13.40
N THR A 123 -6.87 9.72 12.26
CA THR A 123 -8.17 9.04 12.22
C THR A 123 -7.98 7.54 12.47
N VAL A 124 -8.77 6.97 13.38
CA VAL A 124 -8.72 5.53 13.67
C VAL A 124 -9.45 4.77 12.57
N ILE A 125 -8.84 3.67 12.14
CA ILE A 125 -9.41 2.69 11.22
C ILE A 125 -9.32 1.34 11.91
N GLU A 126 -10.43 0.63 11.95
CA GLU A 126 -10.53 -0.69 12.58
C GLU A 126 -10.84 -1.71 11.50
N ALA A 127 -10.26 -2.90 11.65
CA ALA A 127 -10.55 -4.01 10.77
C ALA A 127 -10.59 -5.31 11.55
N ARG A 128 -11.25 -6.32 10.99
CA ARG A 128 -11.24 -7.68 11.50
C ARG A 128 -10.93 -8.61 10.36
N ALA A 129 -9.81 -9.33 10.49
CA ALA A 129 -9.34 -10.28 9.49
C ALA A 129 -9.49 -11.71 10.00
N VAL A 130 -9.84 -12.66 9.13
CA VAL A 130 -9.88 -14.11 9.44
C VAL A 130 -9.20 -14.86 8.30
N GLY A 131 -8.06 -15.48 8.59
CA GLY A 131 -7.26 -16.18 7.58
C GLY A 131 -6.88 -15.25 6.44
N THR A 132 -6.97 -15.77 5.21
CA THR A 132 -6.71 -15.04 3.96
C THR A 132 -8.00 -14.65 3.22
N GLU A 133 -9.17 -14.99 3.75
CA GLU A 133 -10.44 -14.92 3.01
C GLU A 133 -11.32 -13.76 3.45
N GLU A 134 -11.38 -13.46 4.75
CA GLU A 134 -12.31 -12.47 5.30
C GLU A 134 -11.58 -11.25 5.84
N LEU A 135 -12.03 -10.07 5.42
CA LEU A 135 -11.61 -8.78 5.98
C LEU A 135 -12.79 -7.81 6.02
N THR A 136 -13.23 -7.45 7.23
CA THR A 136 -14.23 -6.39 7.42
C THR A 136 -13.52 -5.14 7.93
N VAL A 137 -13.84 -3.98 7.36
CA VAL A 137 -13.12 -2.72 7.61
C VAL A 137 -14.10 -1.61 8.01
N THR A 138 -13.68 -0.74 8.92
CA THR A 138 -14.42 0.45 9.32
C THR A 138 -13.48 1.67 9.36
N PRO A 139 -13.75 2.73 8.57
CA PRO A 139 -14.86 2.86 7.63
C PRO A 139 -14.72 1.94 6.39
N GLU A 140 -15.83 1.57 5.76
CA GLU A 140 -15.86 0.63 4.61
C GLU A 140 -15.10 1.18 3.40
N GLU A 141 -15.08 2.50 3.21
CA GLU A 141 -14.37 3.17 2.12
C GLU A 141 -12.85 3.35 2.39
N ALA A 142 -12.33 2.76 3.47
CA ALA A 142 -10.93 2.89 3.81
C ALA A 142 -10.04 2.28 2.72
N VAL A 143 -8.94 2.97 2.47
CA VAL A 143 -7.89 2.54 1.54
C VAL A 143 -6.57 2.40 2.27
N PHE A 144 -5.62 1.70 1.67
CA PHE A 144 -4.23 1.77 2.09
C PHE A 144 -3.33 2.20 0.95
N SER A 145 -2.30 2.96 1.28
CA SER A 145 -1.21 3.24 0.36
C SER A 145 -0.25 2.07 0.33
N PHE A 146 0.35 1.86 -0.83
CA PHE A 146 1.53 1.03 -1.04
C PHE A 146 2.56 1.87 -1.80
N GLY A 147 3.81 1.78 -1.41
CA GLY A 147 4.90 2.52 -2.03
C GLY A 147 6.23 2.17 -1.40
N ILE A 148 7.28 2.86 -1.85
CA ILE A 148 8.65 2.63 -1.44
C ILE A 148 9.37 3.97 -1.25
N ASP A 149 10.34 3.98 -0.34
CA ASP A 149 11.21 5.14 -0.14
C ASP A 149 12.01 5.46 -1.42
N ASP A 150 12.04 6.74 -1.79
CA ASP A 150 12.76 7.23 -2.98
C ASP A 150 14.29 7.17 -2.83
N ASP A 151 14.78 7.17 -1.58
CA ASP A 151 16.20 7.18 -1.22
C ASP A 151 16.75 5.77 -0.97
N VAL A 152 15.95 4.71 -1.16
CA VAL A 152 16.43 3.34 -1.01
C VAL A 152 17.40 3.01 -2.14
N GLU A 153 18.66 2.83 -1.75
CA GLU A 153 19.70 2.34 -2.65
C GLU A 153 19.45 0.86 -2.95
N PRO A 154 19.50 0.45 -4.23
CA PRO A 154 19.45 -0.97 -4.57
C PRO A 154 20.62 -1.68 -3.87
N PRO A 155 20.44 -2.93 -3.42
CA PRO A 155 21.51 -3.67 -2.79
C PRO A 155 22.72 -3.71 -3.74
N GLY A 156 23.84 -3.14 -3.29
CA GLY A 156 25.05 -3.08 -4.12
C GLY A 156 25.58 -4.49 -4.40
N GLY A 157 25.51 -4.95 -5.66
CA GLY A 157 26.03 -6.25 -6.08
C GLY A 157 24.95 -7.21 -6.59
N THR A 158 25.15 -8.51 -6.42
CA THR A 158 24.18 -9.57 -6.83
C THR A 158 23.32 -10.07 -5.66
N GLU A 159 23.36 -9.36 -4.53
CA GLU A 159 22.65 -9.77 -3.31
C GLU A 159 21.23 -9.20 -3.32
N SER A 160 20.26 -10.03 -2.94
CA SER A 160 18.87 -9.62 -2.79
C SER A 160 18.68 -8.78 -1.53
N PRO A 161 17.70 -7.86 -1.48
CA PRO A 161 17.41 -7.13 -0.25
C PRO A 161 16.97 -8.10 0.85
N SER A 162 17.42 -7.85 2.08
CA SER A 162 16.94 -8.60 3.25
C SER A 162 15.50 -8.19 3.59
N LEU A 163 14.78 -9.05 4.33
CA LEU A 163 13.42 -8.73 4.79
C LEU A 163 13.40 -7.46 5.68
N GLU A 164 14.42 -7.28 6.52
CA GLU A 164 14.60 -6.06 7.33
C GLU A 164 14.73 -4.81 6.45
N ALA A 165 15.49 -4.88 5.35
CA ALA A 165 15.61 -3.79 4.40
C ALA A 165 14.29 -3.52 3.67
N GLY A 166 13.55 -4.57 3.32
CA GLY A 166 12.20 -4.48 2.74
C GLY A 166 11.24 -3.74 3.66
N TYR A 167 11.21 -4.10 4.94
CA TYR A 167 10.37 -3.42 5.92
C TYR A 167 10.76 -1.95 6.10
N ALA A 168 12.06 -1.64 6.17
CA ALA A 168 12.53 -0.26 6.28
C ALA A 168 12.11 0.59 5.06
N ALA A 169 12.15 0.01 3.85
CA ALA A 169 11.82 0.69 2.61
C ALA A 169 10.30 0.88 2.38
N ILE A 170 9.48 -0.10 2.80
CA ILE A 170 8.06 -0.18 2.43
C ILE A 170 7.13 0.27 3.57
N CYS A 171 7.36 -0.13 4.83
CA CYS A 171 6.45 0.18 5.95
C CYS A 171 6.14 1.68 6.13
N PRO A 172 7.07 2.63 5.90
CA PRO A 172 6.76 4.05 5.99
C PRO A 172 5.69 4.52 5.00
N TYR A 173 5.48 3.77 3.91
CA TYR A 173 4.55 4.09 2.83
C TYR A 173 3.35 3.15 2.77
N VAL A 174 3.29 2.16 3.67
CA VAL A 174 2.11 1.33 3.90
C VAL A 174 1.25 1.92 5.01
N LYS A 175 0.34 2.82 4.64
CA LYS A 175 -0.50 3.59 5.56
C LYS A 175 -1.97 3.40 5.23
N ALA A 176 -2.82 3.36 6.24
CA ALA A 176 -4.26 3.29 6.06
C ALA A 176 -4.89 4.68 6.12
N PHE A 177 -5.91 4.91 5.30
CA PHE A 177 -6.65 6.16 5.22
C PHE A 177 -8.15 5.89 5.30
N PRO A 178 -8.92 6.74 6.00
CA PRO A 178 -10.35 6.52 6.16
C PRO A 178 -11.11 6.68 4.83
N THR A 179 -10.56 7.40 3.86
CA THR A 179 -11.16 7.62 2.54
C THR A 179 -10.08 7.81 1.46
N PRO A 180 -10.39 7.63 0.16
CA PRO A 180 -9.47 7.94 -0.93
C PRO A 180 -9.04 9.43 -0.96
N SER A 181 -9.94 10.35 -0.58
CA SER A 181 -9.60 11.78 -0.51
C SER A 181 -8.58 12.08 0.59
N ALA A 182 -8.63 11.36 1.72
CA ALA A 182 -7.65 11.50 2.78
C ALA A 182 -6.27 11.02 2.33
N TYR A 183 -6.20 9.94 1.54
CA TYR A 183 -4.98 9.50 0.89
C TYR A 183 -4.43 10.59 -0.06
N ARG A 184 -5.24 11.09 -1.01
CA ARG A 184 -4.80 12.11 -1.97
C ARG A 184 -4.24 13.37 -1.29
N GLN A 185 -4.83 13.78 -0.16
CA GLN A 185 -4.30 14.92 0.61
C GLN A 185 -2.92 14.63 1.20
N TRP A 186 -2.69 13.43 1.71
CA TRP A 186 -1.40 13.02 2.26
C TRP A 186 -0.35 12.83 1.17
N GLU A 187 -0.72 12.24 0.05
CA GLU A 187 0.16 11.94 -1.08
C GLU A 187 0.89 13.19 -1.59
N THR A 188 0.19 14.33 -1.68
CA THR A 188 0.79 15.63 -2.07
C THR A 188 1.91 16.13 -1.15
N GLN A 189 2.01 15.56 0.05
CA GLN A 189 2.98 15.94 1.08
C GLN A 189 3.99 14.82 1.39
N CYS A 190 3.71 13.59 0.93
CA CYS A 190 4.51 12.40 1.24
C CYS A 190 5.91 12.47 0.61
N GLY A 191 6.01 13.02 -0.61
CA GLY A 191 7.27 13.12 -1.33
C GLY A 191 7.87 11.77 -1.72
N ALA A 192 7.03 10.74 -1.88
CA ALA A 192 7.41 9.43 -2.41
C ALA A 192 6.34 8.90 -3.36
N GLU A 193 6.74 7.99 -4.24
CA GLU A 193 5.83 7.31 -5.16
C GLU A 193 4.96 6.30 -4.43
N THR A 194 3.64 6.53 -4.46
CA THR A 194 2.66 5.67 -3.78
C THR A 194 1.41 5.49 -4.64
N VAL A 195 0.71 4.39 -4.40
CA VAL A 195 -0.61 4.09 -4.97
C VAL A 195 -1.53 3.67 -3.84
N ALA A 196 -2.81 4.06 -3.90
CA ALA A 196 -3.81 3.62 -2.94
C ALA A 196 -4.70 2.51 -3.51
N LEU A 197 -5.07 1.56 -2.64
CA LEU A 197 -5.93 0.43 -2.97
C LEU A 197 -6.99 0.23 -1.88
N PRO A 198 -8.17 -0.35 -2.19
CA PRO A 198 -9.18 -0.67 -1.20
C PRO A 198 -8.61 -1.54 -0.09
N LEU A 199 -8.87 -1.17 1.17
CA LEU A 199 -8.38 -1.93 2.30
C LEU A 199 -8.99 -3.33 2.37
N GLU A 200 -10.21 -3.51 1.88
CA GLU A 200 -10.87 -4.83 1.75
C GLU A 200 -10.07 -5.81 0.87
N GLY A 201 -9.30 -5.32 -0.12
CA GLY A 201 -8.44 -6.14 -0.97
C GLY A 201 -7.10 -6.56 -0.34
N ALA A 202 -6.82 -6.11 0.90
CA ALA A 202 -5.52 -6.34 1.54
C ALA A 202 -5.22 -7.83 1.82
N THR A 203 -6.24 -8.67 1.99
CA THR A 203 -6.06 -10.11 2.22
C THR A 203 -5.52 -10.86 1.01
N ALA A 204 -5.82 -10.39 -0.21
CA ALA A 204 -5.33 -11.04 -1.43
C ALA A 204 -3.79 -10.97 -1.53
N LEU A 205 -3.21 -9.82 -1.20
CA LEU A 205 -1.75 -9.67 -1.14
C LEU A 205 -1.16 -10.46 0.04
N ALA A 206 -1.89 -10.57 1.17
CA ALA A 206 -1.41 -11.31 2.33
C ALA A 206 -1.36 -12.81 2.02
N ALA A 207 -2.38 -13.32 1.32
CA ALA A 207 -2.44 -14.69 0.84
C ALA A 207 -1.21 -15.04 -0.01
N GLN A 208 -0.87 -14.18 -0.98
CA GLN A 208 0.31 -14.39 -1.82
C GLN A 208 1.59 -14.50 -1.00
N LEU A 209 1.76 -13.68 0.05
CA LEU A 209 2.99 -13.64 0.85
C LEU A 209 3.16 -14.82 1.82
N VAL A 210 2.07 -15.49 2.22
CA VAL A 210 2.11 -16.60 3.20
C VAL A 210 1.97 -18.00 2.59
N GLU A 211 1.63 -18.09 1.30
CA GLU A 211 1.51 -19.36 0.56
C GLU A 211 2.83 -20.11 0.40
#